data_AF-A0A853I2U0-F1
#
_entry.id   AF-A0A853I2U0-F1
#
_cell.length_a   1.000
_cell.length_b   1.000
_cell.length_c   1.000
_cell.angle_alpha   90.00
_cell.angle_beta   90.00
_cell.angle_gamma   90.00
#
_symmetry.space_group_name_H-M   'P 1'
#
loop_
_entity.id
_entity.type
_entity.pdbx_description
1 polymer ?
#
loop_
_entity_poly.entity_id
_entity_poly.type
_entity_poly.pdbx_seq_one_letter_code
_entity_poly.pdbx_strand_id
1 'polypeptide(L)'
;MSFTLAAKELHLTQSAVSHRIKNLEKQLGFNLFLRFNRNIELTTEGKQLLSSIGHFLHTLNVTIQDIRHQDISGHLTLSAPASFSINWLAPRLGQLKAIHPKLSIAVETPNNLRDFLTENVDAAIYYGAGKYPGLYAKN
;
A
#
# COMPACT_ATOMS: atom_id res chain seq x y z
N MET A 1 17.37 -8.65 4.70
CA MET A 1 16.36 -9.37 3.89
C MET A 1 16.67 -10.87 3.95
N SER A 2 15.69 -11.78 3.88
CA SER A 2 15.95 -13.23 3.92
C SER A 2 14.96 -14.02 3.05
N PHE A 3 15.46 -14.90 2.17
CA PHE A 3 14.61 -15.81 1.40
C PHE A 3 13.90 -16.84 2.28
N THR A 4 14.44 -17.18 3.44
CA THR A 4 13.78 -18.09 4.38
C THR A 4 12.53 -17.45 4.98
N LEU A 5 12.61 -16.15 5.33
CA LEU A 5 11.45 -15.40 5.84
C LEU A 5 10.38 -15.24 4.75
N ALA A 6 10.78 -14.81 3.55
CA ALA A 6 9.86 -14.69 2.41
C ALA A 6 9.19 -16.03 2.06
N ALA A 7 9.93 -17.14 2.12
CA ALA A 7 9.37 -18.48 1.91
C ALA A 7 8.30 -18.84 2.95
N LYS A 8 8.52 -18.48 4.22
CA LYS A 8 7.53 -18.68 5.29
C LYS A 8 6.26 -17.86 5.04
N GLU A 9 6.39 -16.59 4.66
CA GLU A 9 5.24 -15.72 4.34
C GLU A 9 4.46 -16.19 3.11
N LEU A 10 5.14 -16.76 2.13
CA LEU A 10 4.54 -17.25 0.89
C LEU A 10 4.07 -18.72 0.97
N HIS A 11 4.20 -19.38 2.13
CA HIS A 11 3.95 -20.82 2.30
C HIS A 11 4.71 -21.70 1.29
N LEU A 12 5.96 -21.34 0.98
CA LEU A 12 6.84 -22.04 0.06
C LEU A 12 8.10 -22.55 0.77
N THR A 13 8.86 -23.41 0.10
CA THR A 13 10.22 -23.73 0.53
C THR A 13 11.18 -22.62 0.12
N GLN A 14 12.26 -22.44 0.87
CA GLN A 14 13.34 -21.50 0.52
C GLN A 14 13.91 -21.80 -0.89
N SER A 15 14.04 -23.08 -1.24
CA SER A 15 14.51 -23.50 -2.57
C SER A 15 13.55 -23.06 -3.68
N ALA A 16 12.23 -23.16 -3.48
CA ALA A 16 11.23 -22.71 -4.44
C ALA A 16 11.29 -21.18 -4.66
N VAL A 17 11.41 -20.39 -3.59
CA VAL A 17 11.56 -18.93 -3.70
C VAL A 17 12.86 -18.57 -4.42
N SER A 18 13.98 -19.18 -4.03
CA SER A 18 15.29 -18.95 -4.66
C SER A 18 15.27 -19.30 -6.16
N HIS A 19 14.59 -20.38 -6.56
CA HIS A 19 14.45 -20.77 -7.95
C HIS A 19 13.59 -19.78 -8.74
N ARG A 20 12.47 -19.32 -8.19
CA ARG A 20 11.61 -18.31 -8.84
C ARG A 20 12.36 -17.00 -9.06
N ILE A 21 13.14 -16.54 -8.08
CA ILE A 21 13.97 -15.34 -8.21
C ILE A 21 15.03 -15.53 -9.29
N LYS A 22 15.75 -16.65 -9.31
CA LYS A 22 16.74 -16.92 -10.37
C LYS A 22 16.11 -16.93 -11.76
N ASN A 23 14.91 -17.48 -11.90
CA ASN A 23 14.20 -17.49 -13.18
C ASN A 23 13.81 -16.07 -13.61
N LEU A 24 13.33 -15.25 -12.68
CA LEU A 24 13.04 -13.84 -12.93
C LEU A 24 14.30 -13.07 -13.34
N GLU A 25 15.40 -13.20 -12.61
CA GLU A 25 16.69 -12.58 -12.94
C GLU A 25 17.16 -12.99 -14.35
N LYS A 26 16.98 -14.27 -14.72
CA LYS A 26 17.28 -14.77 -16.07
C LYS A 26 16.39 -14.11 -17.15
N GLN A 27 15.10 -13.94 -16.88
CA GLN A 27 14.17 -13.29 -17.82
C GLN A 27 14.45 -11.80 -17.97
N LEU A 28 14.86 -11.13 -16.89
CA LEU A 28 15.21 -9.71 -16.88
C LEU A 28 16.59 -9.44 -17.48
N GLY A 29 17.50 -10.43 -17.47
CA GLY A 29 18.87 -10.29 -17.96
C GLY A 29 19.83 -9.62 -16.97
N PHE A 30 19.40 -9.39 -15.72
CA PHE A 30 20.22 -8.84 -14.65
C PHE A 30 19.84 -9.42 -13.29
N ASN A 31 20.77 -9.34 -12.33
CA ASN A 31 20.56 -9.83 -10.97
C ASN A 31 19.81 -8.79 -10.14
N LEU A 32 18.87 -9.24 -9.33
CA LEU A 32 18.13 -8.42 -8.36
C LEU A 32 18.76 -8.48 -6.97
N PHE A 33 19.42 -9.59 -6.65
CA PHE A 33 20.02 -9.82 -5.33
C PHE A 33 21.51 -10.15 -5.40
N LEU A 34 22.28 -9.54 -4.49
CA LEU A 34 23.61 -9.97 -4.09
C LEU A 34 23.49 -11.06 -3.03
N ARG A 35 24.24 -12.15 -3.18
CA ARG A 35 24.20 -13.31 -2.29
C ARG A 35 25.50 -13.41 -1.51
N PHE A 36 25.42 -13.27 -0.19
CA PHE A 36 26.50 -13.51 0.75
C PHE A 36 26.19 -14.77 1.58
N ASN A 37 27.21 -15.36 2.23
CA ASN A 37 27.06 -16.62 2.98
C ASN A 37 25.93 -16.61 4.03
N ARG A 38 25.57 -15.44 4.57
CA ARG A 38 24.52 -15.29 5.59
C ARG A 38 23.48 -14.20 5.30
N ASN A 39 23.71 -13.37 4.29
CA ASN A 39 22.88 -12.21 4.00
C ASN A 39 22.56 -12.12 2.51
N ILE A 40 21.43 -11.50 2.20
CA ILE A 40 21.06 -11.08 0.86
C ILE A 40 20.76 -9.59 0.86
N GLU A 41 21.19 -8.92 -0.21
CA GLU A 41 21.00 -7.48 -0.42
C GLU A 41 20.52 -7.24 -1.84
N LEU A 42 19.85 -6.12 -2.08
CA LEU A 42 19.44 -5.74 -3.43
C LEU A 42 20.63 -5.15 -4.21
N THR A 43 20.71 -5.50 -5.49
CA THR A 43 21.55 -4.78 -6.46
C THR A 43 21.01 -3.37 -6.70
N THR A 44 21.74 -2.54 -7.44
CA THR A 44 21.28 -1.21 -7.84
C THR A 44 19.99 -1.31 -8.67
N GLU A 45 19.97 -2.25 -9.62
CA GLU A 45 18.83 -2.55 -10.48
C GLU A 45 17.65 -3.10 -9.65
N GLY A 46 17.94 -3.96 -8.66
CA GLY A 46 16.94 -4.49 -7.73
C GLY A 46 16.27 -3.39 -6.90
N LYS A 47 17.03 -2.39 -6.42
CA LYS A 47 16.49 -1.23 -5.72
C LYS A 47 15.62 -0.36 -6.63
N GLN A 48 16.06 -0.11 -7.86
CA GLN A 48 15.29 0.64 -8.85
C GLN A 48 13.97 -0.05 -9.16
N LEU A 49 14.00 -1.35 -9.47
CA LEU A 49 12.78 -2.12 -9.74
C LEU A 49 11.83 -2.12 -8.55
N LEU A 50 12.33 -2.33 -7.34
CA LEU A 50 11.52 -2.30 -6.12
C LEU A 50 10.80 -0.95 -5.95
N SER A 51 11.51 0.17 -6.21
CA SER A 51 10.94 1.51 -6.09
C SER A 51 9.79 1.78 -7.07
N SER A 52 9.84 1.18 -8.27
CA SER A 52 8.80 1.38 -9.29
C SER A 52 7.65 0.39 -9.19
N ILE A 53 7.92 -0.86 -8.81
CA ILE A 53 6.94 -1.94 -8.90
C ILE A 53 5.92 -1.95 -7.76
N GLY A 54 6.28 -1.38 -6.59
CA GLY A 54 5.39 -1.32 -5.43
C GLY A 54 4.08 -0.60 -5.75
N HIS A 55 4.18 0.59 -6.35
CA HIS A 55 3.00 1.37 -6.76
C HIS A 55 2.17 0.63 -7.83
N PHE A 56 2.83 0.02 -8.81
CA PHE A 56 2.15 -0.71 -9.88
C PHE A 56 1.37 -1.92 -9.36
N LEU A 57 1.98 -2.74 -8.50
CA LEU A 57 1.32 -3.90 -7.91
C LEU A 57 0.15 -3.50 -7.00
N HIS A 58 0.27 -2.38 -6.29
CA HIS A 58 -0.82 -1.85 -5.50
C HIS A 58 -2.01 -1.46 -6.39
N THR A 59 -1.78 -0.65 -7.42
CA THR A 59 -2.83 -0.21 -8.36
C THR A 59 -3.49 -1.40 -9.07
N LEU A 60 -2.71 -2.41 -9.47
CA LEU A 60 -3.26 -3.64 -10.04
C LEU A 60 -4.12 -4.41 -9.05
N ASN A 61 -3.68 -4.56 -7.79
CA ASN A 61 -4.47 -5.26 -6.78
C ASN A 61 -5.79 -4.54 -6.49
N VAL A 62 -5.78 -3.21 -6.36
CA VAL A 62 -7.00 -2.40 -6.21
C VAL A 62 -7.94 -2.63 -7.39
N THR A 63 -7.43 -2.51 -8.62
CA THR A 63 -8.23 -2.74 -9.83
C THR A 63 -8.83 -4.15 -9.88
N ILE A 64 -8.04 -5.18 -9.53
CA ILE A 64 -8.52 -6.57 -9.48
C ILE A 64 -9.57 -6.75 -8.39
N GLN A 65 -9.39 -6.13 -7.23
CA GLN A 65 -10.40 -6.15 -6.16
C GLN A 65 -11.69 -5.47 -6.59
N ASP A 66 -11.61 -4.31 -7.23
CA ASP A 66 -12.78 -3.61 -7.78
C ASP A 66 -13.51 -4.46 -8.82
N ILE A 67 -12.78 -5.20 -9.66
CA ILE A 67 -13.37 -6.13 -10.64
C ILE A 67 -14.00 -7.35 -9.96
N ARG A 68 -13.35 -7.93 -8.93
CA ARG A 68 -13.80 -9.16 -8.26
C ARG A 68 -14.90 -8.92 -7.24
N HIS A 69 -14.96 -7.71 -6.68
CA HIS A 69 -15.89 -7.33 -5.64
C HIS A 69 -16.73 -6.17 -6.15
N GLN A 70 -17.94 -6.48 -6.61
CA GLN A 70 -18.98 -5.47 -6.81
C GLN A 70 -19.40 -4.79 -5.47
N ASP A 71 -18.98 -5.34 -4.32
CA ASP A 71 -19.19 -4.78 -2.97
C ASP A 71 -17.87 -4.32 -2.33
N ILE A 72 -17.74 -3.02 -2.05
CA ILE A 72 -16.63 -2.46 -1.26
C ILE A 72 -16.67 -3.01 0.18
N SER A 73 -15.53 -3.52 0.67
CA SER A 73 -15.37 -4.10 2.02
C SER A 73 -13.96 -3.85 2.59
N GLY A 74 -13.79 -3.97 3.91
CA GLY A 74 -12.49 -3.77 4.58
C GLY A 74 -12.52 -2.68 5.66
N HIS A 75 -11.36 -2.13 6.02
CA HIS A 75 -11.23 -1.01 6.96
C HIS A 75 -10.58 0.18 6.24
N LEU A 76 -11.10 1.38 6.47
CA LEU A 76 -10.61 2.63 5.90
C LEU A 76 -10.40 3.64 7.03
N THR A 77 -9.17 4.07 7.26
CA THR A 77 -8.81 5.11 8.22
C THR A 77 -8.62 6.44 7.50
N LEU A 78 -9.49 7.41 7.81
CA LEU A 78 -9.49 8.75 7.25
C LEU A 78 -8.96 9.76 8.27
N SER A 79 -7.97 10.54 7.89
CA SER A 79 -7.56 11.72 8.65
C SER A 79 -8.30 12.96 8.12
N ALA A 80 -8.95 13.72 8.99
CA ALA A 80 -9.62 14.95 8.56
C ALA A 80 -9.70 15.99 9.69
N PRO A 81 -9.83 17.30 9.38
CA PRO A 81 -10.04 18.32 10.39
C PRO A 81 -11.32 18.03 11.16
N ALA A 82 -11.34 18.30 12.47
CA ALA A 82 -12.50 18.00 13.33
C ALA A 82 -13.79 18.67 12.82
N SER A 83 -13.71 19.93 12.41
CA SER A 83 -14.83 20.68 11.85
C SER A 83 -15.39 20.04 10.58
N PHE A 84 -14.53 19.58 9.67
CA PHE A 84 -14.93 18.88 8.45
C PHE A 84 -15.56 17.52 8.76
N SER A 85 -14.93 16.79 9.68
CA SER A 85 -15.35 15.45 10.11
C SER A 85 -16.79 15.46 10.65
N ILE A 86 -17.10 16.44 11.50
CA ILE A 86 -18.42 16.55 12.14
C ILE A 86 -19.46 17.16 11.18
N ASN A 87 -19.13 18.29 10.55
CA ASN A 87 -20.15 19.09 9.85
C ASN A 87 -20.45 18.60 8.43
N TRP A 88 -19.52 17.86 7.81
CA TRP A 88 -19.65 17.45 6.41
C TRP A 88 -19.50 15.95 6.21
N LEU A 89 -18.51 15.32 6.85
CA LEU A 89 -18.17 13.92 6.60
C LEU A 89 -19.14 12.96 7.30
N ALA A 90 -19.35 13.10 8.62
CA ALA A 90 -20.23 12.24 9.41
C ALA A 90 -21.63 11.99 8.79
N PRO A 91 -22.39 13.01 8.34
CA PRO A 91 -23.70 12.77 7.72
C PRO A 91 -23.63 11.97 6.41
N ARG A 92 -22.50 12.02 5.68
CA ARG A 92 -22.28 11.27 4.43
C ARG A 92 -21.77 9.86 4.68
N LEU A 93 -21.03 9.64 5.78
CA LEU A 93 -20.59 8.30 6.17
C LEU A 93 -21.76 7.36 6.44
N GLY A 94 -22.88 7.87 6.94
CA GLY A 94 -24.10 7.06 7.11
C GLY A 94 -24.62 6.48 5.79
N GLN A 95 -24.66 7.31 4.74
CA GLN A 95 -25.08 6.88 3.40
C GLN A 95 -24.06 5.88 2.81
N LEU A 96 -22.77 6.18 2.95
CA LEU A 96 -21.70 5.30 2.47
C LEU A 96 -21.73 3.93 3.15
N LYS A 97 -21.98 3.89 4.47
CA LYS A 97 -22.12 2.64 5.23
C LYS A 97 -23.37 1.85 4.84
N ALA A 98 -24.46 2.53 4.46
CA ALA A 98 -25.66 1.87 3.95
C ALA A 98 -25.43 1.21 2.58
N ILE A 99 -24.65 1.87 1.70
CA ILE A 99 -24.28 1.34 0.37
C ILE A 99 -23.21 0.23 0.50
N HIS A 100 -22.27 0.38 1.43
CA HIS A 100 -21.16 -0.55 1.66
C HIS A 100 -21.13 -1.03 3.12
N PRO A 101 -22.04 -1.93 3.52
CA PRO A 101 -22.18 -2.37 4.92
C PRO A 101 -20.95 -3.12 5.44
N LYS A 102 -20.16 -3.73 4.56
CA LYS A 102 -18.93 -4.46 4.88
C LYS A 102 -17.69 -3.55 5.03
N LEU A 103 -17.82 -2.25 4.75
CA LEU A 103 -16.75 -1.27 4.93
C LEU A 103 -16.80 -0.68 6.34
N SER A 104 -15.74 -0.84 7.10
CA SER A 104 -15.53 -0.16 8.39
C SER A 104 -14.76 1.12 8.15
N ILE A 105 -15.22 2.24 8.69
CA ILE A 105 -14.56 3.54 8.50
C ILE A 105 -14.18 4.09 9.87
N ALA A 106 -12.90 4.35 10.07
CA ALA A 106 -12.38 5.10 11.22
C ALA A 106 -12.03 6.52 10.76
N VAL A 107 -12.41 7.53 11.55
CA VAL A 107 -12.03 8.92 11.29
C VAL A 107 -11.19 9.42 12.45
N GLU A 108 -10.00 9.88 12.13
CA GLU A 108 -9.06 10.47 13.07
C GLU A 108 -8.93 11.97 12.79
N THR A 109 -8.83 12.76 13.86
CA THR A 109 -8.74 14.22 13.77
C THR A 109 -7.43 14.73 14.36
N PRO A 110 -6.27 14.46 13.72
CA PRO A 110 -4.97 14.92 14.19
C PRO A 110 -4.79 16.42 13.96
N ASN A 111 -3.97 17.06 14.82
CA ASN A 111 -3.66 18.49 14.72
C ASN A 111 -2.52 18.82 13.74
N ASN A 112 -1.88 17.80 13.17
CA ASN A 112 -0.73 17.90 12.27
C ASN A 112 -0.97 17.12 10.96
N LEU A 113 -0.14 17.41 9.95
CA LEU A 113 -0.06 16.60 8.74
C LEU A 113 0.39 15.18 9.11
N ARG A 114 -0.26 14.18 8.51
CA ARG A 114 0.03 12.76 8.70
C ARG A 114 1.13 12.33 7.74
N ASP A 115 2.04 11.53 8.25
CA ASP A 115 2.98 10.78 7.44
C ASP A 115 2.35 9.44 7.02
N PHE A 116 1.88 9.38 5.78
CA PHE A 116 1.28 8.17 5.20
C PHE A 116 2.24 6.97 5.13
N LEU A 117 3.56 7.18 5.28
CA LEU A 117 4.53 6.09 5.27
C LEU A 117 4.68 5.42 6.65
N THR A 118 4.41 6.15 7.73
CA THR A 118 4.66 5.70 9.10
C THR A 118 3.39 5.56 9.93
N GLU A 119 2.29 6.17 9.48
CA GLU A 119 1.02 6.20 10.20
C GLU A 119 -0.06 5.37 9.47
N ASN A 120 -0.90 4.66 10.22
CA ASN A 120 -2.00 3.84 9.68
C ASN A 120 -3.18 4.72 9.20
N VAL A 121 -2.95 5.51 8.14
CA VAL A 121 -3.95 6.36 7.50
C VAL A 121 -3.99 6.06 6.00
N ASP A 122 -5.18 5.78 5.48
CA ASP A 122 -5.38 5.45 4.07
C ASP A 122 -5.61 6.70 3.21
N ALA A 123 -6.26 7.73 3.76
CA ALA A 123 -6.47 9.02 3.11
C ALA A 123 -6.55 10.16 4.13
N ALA A 124 -6.11 11.36 3.73
CA ALA A 124 -6.25 12.56 4.55
C ALA A 124 -6.91 13.71 3.79
N ILE A 125 -7.72 14.48 4.51
CA ILE A 125 -8.34 15.71 4.06
C ILE A 125 -7.63 16.84 4.80
N TYR A 126 -7.19 17.86 4.07
CA TYR A 126 -6.58 19.04 4.65
C TYR A 126 -7.18 20.30 4.02
N TYR A 127 -7.25 21.36 4.82
CA TYR A 127 -7.44 22.71 4.27
C TYR A 127 -6.12 23.19 3.69
N GLY A 128 -6.08 23.50 2.40
CA GLY A 128 -4.86 24.01 1.79
C GLY A 128 -4.89 24.00 0.27
N ALA A 129 -3.77 24.37 -0.33
CA ALA A 129 -3.62 24.50 -1.79
C ALA A 129 -3.24 23.17 -2.49
N GLY A 130 -3.27 22.03 -1.77
CA GLY A 130 -2.97 20.71 -2.35
C GLY A 130 -1.50 20.48 -2.73
N LYS A 131 -0.56 21.28 -2.21
CA LYS A 131 0.88 21.12 -2.52
C LYS A 131 1.58 20.30 -1.45
N TYR A 132 1.58 18.98 -1.62
CA TYR A 132 2.21 18.04 -0.70
C TYR A 132 3.24 17.16 -1.45
N PRO A 133 4.56 17.33 -1.20
CA PRO A 133 5.60 16.53 -1.87
C PRO A 133 5.39 15.03 -1.65
N GLY A 134 5.47 14.24 -2.72
CA GLY A 134 5.35 12.78 -2.65
C GLY A 134 3.92 12.26 -2.43
N LEU A 135 2.92 13.14 -2.38
CA LEU A 135 1.51 12.76 -2.24
C LEU A 135 0.72 13.22 -3.46
N TYR A 136 -0.30 12.43 -3.82
CA TYR A 136 -1.31 12.85 -4.77
C TYR A 136 -2.37 13.71 -4.06
N ALA A 137 -2.62 14.91 -4.57
CA ALA A 137 -3.66 15.79 -4.06
C ALA A 137 -4.61 16.21 -5.19
N LYS A 138 -5.91 16.22 -4.91
CA LYS A 138 -6.96 16.61 -5.86
C LYS A 138 -7.76 17.77 -5.27
N ASN A 139 -7.84 18.87 -6.01
CA ASN A 139 -8.67 20.04 -5.70
C ASN A 139 -10.06 19.90 -6.33
#